data_AF-A0A2V3VR26-F1
#
_entry.id   AF-A0A2V3VR26-F1
#
_cell.length_a   1.000
_cell.length_b   1.000
_cell.length_c   1.000
_cell.angle_alpha   90.00
_cell.angle_beta   90.00
_cell.angle_gamma   90.00
#
_symmetry.space_group_name_H-M   'P 1'
#
loop_
_entity.id
_entity.type
_entity.pdbx_description
1 polymer ?
#
loop_
_entity_poly.entity_id
_entity_poly.type
_entity_poly.pdbx_seq_one_letter_code
_entity_poly.pdbx_strand_id
1 'polypeptide(L)' 'MHRPQIDAETNNPDIQEVITDKLLDAEIPGFQAEFDPLEAQMLGAFTEDALSEQDALDSTIDHVAEVEDERG' A
#
# COMPACT_ATOMS: atom_id res chain seq x y z
N MET A 1 -12.37 2.59 -11.10
CA MET A 1 -11.96 1.35 -10.40
C MET A 1 -10.81 0.74 -11.18
N HIS A 2 -9.57 1.07 -10.80
CA HIS A 2 -8.39 0.40 -11.36
C HIS A 2 -8.35 -0.99 -10.75
N ARG A 3 -8.76 -2.00 -11.53
CA ARG A 3 -8.52 -3.39 -11.18
C ARG A 3 -7.02 -3.63 -11.40
N PRO A 4 -6.23 -4.07 -10.40
CA PRO A 4 -4.83 -4.37 -10.62
C PRO A 4 -4.71 -5.39 -11.74
N GLN A 5 -3.70 -5.21 -12.60
CA GLN A 5 -3.38 -6.21 -13.60
C GLN A 5 -2.93 -7.46 -12.85
N ILE A 6 -3.71 -8.53 -12.94
CA ILE A 6 -3.24 -9.85 -12.48
C ILE A 6 -2.02 -10.20 -13.32
N ASP A 7 -0.83 -10.08 -12.73
CA ASP A 7 0.38 -10.61 -13.32
C ASP A 7 0.28 -12.14 -13.37
N ALA A 8 1.05 -12.77 -14.25
CA ALA A 8 1.03 -14.23 -14.38
C ALA A 8 1.46 -14.95 -13.07
N GLU A 9 2.11 -14.24 -12.17
CA GLU A 9 2.56 -14.70 -10.87
C GLU A 9 1.42 -14.73 -9.82
N THR A 10 0.50 -13.75 -9.77
CA THR A 10 -0.67 -13.80 -8.86
C THR A 10 -1.68 -14.91 -9.18
N ASN A 11 -1.64 -15.49 -10.38
CA ASN A 11 -2.49 -16.62 -10.77
C ASN A 11 -1.82 -17.99 -10.59
N ASN A 12 -0.65 -18.05 -9.92
CA ASN A 12 -0.01 -19.32 -9.62
C ASN A 12 -0.71 -20.02 -8.43
N PRO A 13 -1.26 -21.24 -8.60
CA PRO A 13 -1.91 -21.98 -7.51
C PRO A 13 -0.97 -22.23 -6.32
N ASP A 14 0.34 -22.41 -6.56
CA ASP A 14 1.32 -22.65 -5.49
C ASP A 14 1.41 -21.47 -4.53
N ILE A 15 1.30 -20.23 -5.04
CA ILE A 15 1.35 -19.01 -4.21
C ILE A 15 0.07 -18.88 -3.39
N GLN A 16 -1.08 -19.28 -3.95
CA GLN A 16 -2.34 -19.25 -3.18
C GLN A 16 -2.33 -20.25 -2.03
N GLU A 17 -1.79 -21.46 -2.22
CA GLU A 17 -1.64 -22.43 -1.13
C GLU A 17 -0.76 -21.88 -0.01
N VAL A 18 0.39 -21.29 -0.35
CA VAL A 18 1.31 -20.69 0.64
C VAL A 18 0.65 -19.55 1.41
N ILE A 19 -0.10 -18.68 0.74
CA ILE A 19 -0.85 -17.59 1.40
C ILE A 19 -1.89 -18.16 2.35
N THR A 20 -2.63 -19.21 1.95
CA THR A 20 -3.64 -19.82 2.83
C THR A 20 -3.02 -20.46 4.07
N ASP A 21 -1.89 -21.13 3.95
CA ASP A 21 -1.18 -21.73 5.08
C ASP A 21 -0.67 -20.65 6.05
N LYS A 22 -0.06 -19.59 5.53
CA LYS A 22 0.37 -18.44 6.32
C LYS A 22 -0.79 -17.73 7.04
N LEU A 23 -1.97 -17.65 6.42
CA LEU A 23 -3.17 -17.08 7.05
C LEU A 23 -3.68 -17.96 8.20
N LEU A 24 -3.64 -19.28 8.06
CA LEU A 24 -3.99 -20.19 9.14
C LEU A 24 -3.03 -20.04 10.32
N ASP A 25 -1.73 -19.88 10.05
CA ASP A 25 -0.76 -19.62 11.10
C ASP A 25 -0.99 -18.25 11.78
N ALA A 26 -1.44 -17.23 11.05
CA ALA A 26 -1.78 -15.92 11.60
C ALA A 26 -2.98 -15.94 12.57
N GLU A 27 -3.83 -16.97 12.53
CA GLU A 27 -4.90 -17.17 13.52
C GLU A 27 -4.35 -17.67 14.87
N ILE A 28 -3.09 -18.13 14.93
CA ILE A 28 -2.45 -18.58 16.16
C ILE A 28 -2.01 -17.36 16.98
N PRO A 29 -2.52 -17.16 18.22
CA PRO A 29 -2.14 -16.02 19.04
C PRO A 29 -0.63 -15.97 19.29
N GLY A 30 -0.02 -14.84 18.95
CA GLY A 30 1.42 -14.60 19.13
C GLY A 30 2.29 -15.06 17.96
N PHE A 31 1.71 -15.66 16.91
CA PHE A 31 2.39 -15.86 15.64
C PHE A 31 2.17 -14.67 14.71
N GLN A 32 3.24 -14.19 14.09
CA GLN A 32 3.18 -13.12 13.09
C GLN A 32 3.59 -13.70 11.75
N ALA A 33 2.61 -13.89 10.86
CA ALA A 33 2.86 -14.33 9.50
C ALA A 33 3.43 -13.18 8.67
N GLU A 34 4.54 -13.44 7.97
CA GLU A 34 5.18 -12.51 7.05
C GLU A 34 4.65 -12.75 5.63
N PHE A 35 4.30 -11.67 4.94
CA PHE A 35 3.82 -11.70 3.57
C PHE A 35 4.72 -10.86 2.67
N ASP A 36 5.11 -11.41 1.53
CA ASP A 36 5.85 -10.68 0.51
C ASP A 36 4.96 -9.61 -0.14
N PRO A 37 5.52 -8.57 -0.79
CA PRO A 37 4.72 -7.50 -1.41
C PRO A 37 3.65 -8.02 -2.38
N LEU A 38 3.95 -9.08 -3.13
CA LEU A 38 3.00 -9.75 -4.03
C LEU A 38 1.86 -10.41 -3.25
N GLU A 39 2.18 -11.16 -2.19
CA GLU A 39 1.19 -11.81 -1.33
C GLU A 39 0.31 -10.78 -0.61
N ALA A 40 0.91 -9.70 -0.09
CA ALA A 40 0.20 -8.61 0.56
C ALA A 40 -0.73 -7.87 -0.42
N GLN A 41 -0.35 -7.73 -1.70
CA GLN A 41 -1.22 -7.19 -2.74
C GLN A 41 -2.41 -8.11 -3.01
N MET A 42 -2.21 -9.43 -3.07
CA MET A 42 -3.30 -10.41 -3.23
C MET A 42 -4.29 -10.39 -2.05
N LEU A 43 -3.77 -10.17 -0.84
CA LEU A 43 -4.58 -10.02 0.38
C LEU A 43 -5.26 -8.65 0.49
N GLY A 44 -4.93 -7.69 -0.37
CA GLY A 44 -5.39 -6.31 -0.27
C GLY A 44 -4.82 -5.56 0.93
N ALA A 45 -3.80 -6.12 1.59
CA ALA A 45 -3.05 -5.47 2.67
C ALA A 45 -2.08 -4.41 2.14
N PHE A 46 -1.67 -4.52 0.88
CA PHE A 46 -0.94 -3.47 0.17
C PHE A 46 -1.94 -2.45 -0.41
N THR A 47 -2.40 -1.52 0.42
CA THR A 47 -3.06 -0.30 -0.05
C THR A 47 -2.00 0.67 -0.55
N GLU A 48 -2.16 1.21 -1.76
CA GLU A 48 -1.40 2.37 -2.24
C GLU A 48 -1.78 3.61 -1.40
N ASP A 49 -1.30 3.66 -0.16
CA ASP A 49 -1.39 4.80 0.75
C ASP A 49 -0.15 5.71 0.62
N ALA A 50 0.58 5.58 -0.49
CA ALA A 50 1.57 6.58 -0.84
C ALA A 50 0.84 7.90 -1.07
N LEU A 51 1.26 8.96 -0.36
CA LEU A 51 0.75 10.32 -0.56
C LEU A 51 0.75 10.63 -2.07
N SER A 52 -0.37 11.13 -2.59
CA SER A 52 -0.37 11.67 -3.95
C SER A 52 0.59 12.84 -4.04
N GLU A 53 1.11 13.14 -5.24
CA GLU A 53 2.00 14.29 -5.44
C GLU A 53 1.37 15.59 -4.92
N GLN A 54 0.07 15.75 -5.12
CA GLN A 54 -0.68 16.90 -4.63
C GLN A 54 -0.79 16.93 -3.11
N ASP A 55 -1.10 15.80 -2.46
CA ASP A 55 -1.18 15.72 -1.00
C ASP A 55 0.20 15.95 -0.34
N ALA A 56 1.26 15.50 -0.99
CA ALA A 56 2.63 15.73 -0.54
C ALA A 56 3.01 17.22 -0.61
N LEU A 57 2.63 17.92 -1.69
CA LEU A 57 2.83 19.37 -1.84
C LEU A 57 2.00 20.16 -0.81
N ASP A 58 0.73 19.79 -0.63
CA ASP A 58 -0.19 20.46 0.31
C ASP A 58 0.25 20.27 1.78
N SER A 59 0.92 19.15 2.10
CA SER A 59 1.48 18.90 3.43
C SER A 59 2.75 19.74 3.73
N THR A 60 3.24 20.54 2.80
CA THR A 60 4.47 21.33 2.99
C THR A 60 4.16 22.59 3.81
N ILE A 61 4.51 22.56 5.10
CA ILE A 61 4.31 23.69 6.03
C ILE A 61 5.13 24.93 5.65
N ASP A 62 6.29 24.73 5.00
CA ASP A 62 7.17 25.81 4.55
C ASP A 62 6.77 26.40 3.18
N HIS A 63 5.60 26.03 2.61
CA HIS A 63 5.04 26.79 1.51
C HIS A 63 4.63 28.16 2.04
N VAL A 64 5.58 29.09 2.01
CA VAL A 64 5.33 30.52 2.06
C VAL A 64 4.49 30.79 0.81
N ALA A 65 3.16 30.67 0.93
CA ALA A 65 2.25 31.32 0.01
C ALA A 65 2.82 32.73 -0.13
N GLU A 66 3.21 33.13 -1.35
CA GLU A 66 3.76 34.45 -1.56
C GLU A 66 2.77 35.43 -0.94
N VAL A 67 3.14 35.92 0.24
CA VAL A 67 2.45 37.04 0.85
C VAL A 67 2.80 38.15 -0.11
N GLU A 68 1.88 38.46 -1.02
CA GLU A 68 1.86 39.72 -1.74
C GLU A 68 1.80 40.79 -0.65
N ASP A 69 2.97 41.15 -0.12
CA ASP A 69 3.18 42.27 0.77
C ASP A 69 3.01 43.48 -0.15
N GLU A 70 1.74 43.86 -0.38
CA GLU A 70 1.28 45.03 -1.11
C GLU A 70 1.64 46.32 -0.37
N ARG A 71 2.92 46.48 -0.01
CA ARG A 71 3.49 47.76 0.42
C ARG A 71 3.90 48.56 -0.80
N GLY A 72 2.89 49.19 -1.40
CA GLY A 72 2.98 50.31 -2.34
C GLY A 72 1.87 51.31 -2.09
#